data_AF-A0A5K3EFZ1-F1
#
_entry.id   AF-A0A5K3EFZ1-F1
#
_cell.length_a   1.000
_cell.length_b   1.000
_cell.length_c   1.000
_cell.angle_alpha   90.00
_cell.angle_beta   90.00
_cell.angle_gamma   90.00
#
_symmetry.space_group_name_H-M   'P 1'
#
loop_
_entity.id
_entity.type
_entity.pdbx_description
1 polymer ?
#
loop_
_entity_poly.entity_id
_entity_poly.type
_entity_poly.pdbx_seq_one_letter_code
_entity_poly.pdbx_strand_id
1 'polypeptide(L)'
;MVKFDANARRHISARSSLSEKQLCESNKPIELKTEILTRKNVEDQRVIREKDQIKQRINEFRDRMFRKLICKDSEELRQLESKLRDAYRAKENLSQIAKKKSLKFCELVSEAKYGLALEEESRQADAEEVARHRTHLQEKQKYSAELDKQLREQAQKRMRAYEEFLREKMAIDEVVRRIHEEDQQQAEQRLQRKRAYAAEMEAFKMQQLRWRLAEKERIRQENERIVKEIAEQESREDISARNRLERQKNLEEIQAKLRKFIECKEAERTEVEMLRQELSQEEAAYAAMKTDEVDVEQKLRLRLELQNAHQQALAQRARRLAAEREEEELYRTQMLAQMAERDRLEQLSDEKRRLKLMEHRRDLQVMLEKKRQEVEKQRQEEEDAQAAILRREEVRRLIIEEERIRLLKEHAKPLLGYLPKGILKNDTELQEMDPEVQSVILQSRNLRMDDATSCPLVN
;
A
#
# COMPACT_ATOMS: atom_id res chain seq x y z
N MET A 1 265.45 85.27 108.10
CA MET A 1 264.44 85.39 109.18
C MET A 1 263.26 86.19 108.63
N VAL A 2 262.02 85.74 108.91
CA VAL A 2 260.69 86.39 108.66
C VAL A 2 260.13 86.36 107.21
N LYS A 3 258.90 85.87 106.98
CA LYS A 3 258.27 85.62 105.65
C LYS A 3 256.87 86.29 105.48
N PHE A 4 256.76 87.09 104.39
CA PHE A 4 255.67 87.44 103.42
C PHE A 4 254.16 87.49 103.79
N ASP A 5 253.25 88.24 103.15
CA ASP A 5 253.15 89.57 102.50
C ASP A 5 251.66 89.70 102.04
N ALA A 6 250.93 90.81 102.28
CA ALA A 6 249.50 90.91 101.94
C ALA A 6 249.00 92.33 101.63
N ASN A 7 249.30 92.78 100.40
CA ASN A 7 248.94 94.07 99.82
C ASN A 7 247.77 93.99 98.78
N ALA A 8 246.81 93.03 98.89
CA ALA A 8 245.97 92.62 97.73
C ALA A 8 244.45 92.94 97.74
N ARG A 9 243.82 93.48 98.80
CA ARG A 9 242.33 93.52 98.87
C ARG A 9 241.64 94.83 98.43
N ARG A 10 242.37 95.93 98.19
CA ARG A 10 241.80 97.22 97.72
C ARG A 10 241.43 97.26 96.22
N HIS A 11 241.84 96.28 95.41
CA HIS A 11 241.54 96.26 93.96
C HIS A 11 240.34 95.38 93.55
N ILE A 12 239.71 94.67 94.49
CA ILE A 12 238.68 93.64 94.17
C ILE A 12 237.24 94.17 94.34
N SER A 13 237.02 95.24 95.13
CA SER A 13 235.66 95.67 95.54
C SER A 13 234.88 96.51 94.51
N ALA A 14 235.43 97.57 93.89
CA ALA A 14 234.58 98.50 93.11
C ALA A 14 234.57 98.26 91.59
N ARG A 15 235.49 97.44 91.08
CA ARG A 15 235.43 96.89 89.71
C ARG A 15 234.17 96.02 89.51
N SER A 16 233.53 95.54 90.60
CA SER A 16 232.29 94.77 90.54
C SER A 16 231.06 95.64 90.22
N SER A 17 230.96 96.89 90.71
CA SER A 17 229.80 97.75 90.45
C SER A 17 229.74 98.31 89.02
N LEU A 18 230.90 98.46 88.35
CA LEU A 18 230.99 98.78 86.91
C LEU A 18 230.76 97.54 86.02
N SER A 19 231.03 96.34 86.54
CA SER A 19 230.71 95.08 85.87
C SER A 19 229.20 94.78 85.93
N GLU A 20 228.54 95.03 87.06
CA GLU A 20 227.12 94.67 87.27
C GLU A 20 226.13 95.52 86.47
N LYS A 21 226.46 96.79 86.18
CA LYS A 21 225.56 97.64 85.37
C LYS A 21 225.75 97.47 83.85
N GLN A 22 226.96 97.13 83.38
CA GLN A 22 227.17 96.69 81.98
C GLN A 22 226.46 95.36 81.67
N LEU A 23 226.22 94.51 82.68
CA LEU A 23 225.43 93.28 82.56
C LEU A 23 223.92 93.50 82.41
N CYS A 24 223.39 94.66 82.83
CA CYS A 24 221.96 94.96 82.74
C CYS A 24 221.57 95.58 81.38
N GLU A 25 222.49 96.28 80.72
CA GLU A 25 222.31 96.79 79.34
C GLU A 25 222.55 95.72 78.26
N SER A 26 223.27 94.63 78.57
CA SER A 26 223.48 93.51 77.64
C SER A 26 222.32 92.50 77.58
N ASN A 27 221.42 92.47 78.58
CA ASN A 27 220.38 91.43 78.69
C ASN A 27 219.02 91.78 78.08
N LYS A 28 218.69 93.06 77.88
CA LYS A 28 217.46 93.51 77.20
C LYS A 28 217.25 93.01 75.75
N PRO A 29 218.28 92.85 74.89
CA PRO A 29 218.07 92.32 73.54
C PRO A 29 217.83 90.80 73.48
N ILE A 30 218.05 90.06 74.58
CA ILE A 30 217.89 88.60 74.61
C ILE A 30 216.41 88.21 74.84
N GLU A 31 215.71 88.93 75.71
CA GLU A 31 214.30 88.66 76.07
C GLU A 31 213.31 88.94 74.92
N LEU A 32 213.55 89.98 74.11
CA LEU A 32 212.73 90.26 72.92
C LEU A 32 212.89 89.21 71.81
N LYS A 33 214.04 88.53 71.75
CA LYS A 33 214.34 87.54 70.71
C LYS A 33 213.66 86.19 71.00
N THR A 34 213.51 85.82 72.27
CA THR A 34 212.81 84.59 72.70
C THR A 34 211.30 84.70 72.56
N GLU A 35 210.69 85.86 72.80
CA GLU A 35 209.24 86.09 72.57
C GLU A 35 208.85 86.04 71.09
N ILE A 36 209.67 86.58 70.18
CA ILE A 36 209.39 86.52 68.74
C ILE A 36 209.49 85.08 68.22
N LEU A 37 210.44 84.30 68.73
CA LEU A 37 210.63 82.90 68.32
C LEU A 37 209.48 82.00 68.81
N THR A 38 209.01 82.21 70.04
CA THR A 38 207.87 81.46 70.60
C THR A 38 206.58 81.76 69.86
N ARG A 39 206.28 83.02 69.52
CA ARG A 39 205.11 83.37 68.69
C ARG A 39 205.17 82.72 67.30
N LYS A 40 206.33 82.78 66.62
CA LYS A 40 206.50 82.11 65.32
C LYS A 40 206.24 80.60 65.38
N ASN A 41 206.75 79.91 66.41
CA ASN A 41 206.51 78.48 66.59
C ASN A 41 205.04 78.13 66.84
N VAL A 42 204.27 78.97 67.55
CA VAL A 42 202.84 78.74 67.78
C VAL A 42 202.03 78.95 66.49
N GLU A 43 202.35 80.00 65.72
CA GLU A 43 201.73 80.24 64.40
C GLU A 43 202.00 79.07 63.45
N ASP A 44 203.23 78.57 63.38
CA ASP A 44 203.61 77.43 62.53
C ASP A 44 202.87 76.14 62.94
N GLN A 45 202.71 75.89 64.24
CA GLN A 45 201.94 74.73 64.74
C GLN A 45 200.44 74.82 64.41
N ARG A 46 199.84 76.03 64.39
CA ARG A 46 198.44 76.21 63.98
C ARG A 46 198.24 75.87 62.50
N VAL A 47 199.13 76.39 61.64
CA VAL A 47 199.07 76.15 60.19
C VAL A 47 199.23 74.66 59.85
N ILE A 48 200.06 73.92 60.60
CA ILE A 48 200.21 72.46 60.41
C ILE A 48 198.90 71.72 60.71
N ARG A 49 198.22 72.02 61.83
CA ARG A 49 196.95 71.36 62.21
C ARG A 49 195.83 71.62 61.20
N GLU A 50 195.72 72.85 60.69
CA GLU A 50 194.73 73.20 59.67
C GLU A 50 194.99 72.44 58.36
N LYS A 51 196.26 72.34 57.94
CA LYS A 51 196.63 71.53 56.77
C LYS A 51 196.27 70.06 56.92
N ASP A 52 196.41 69.47 58.11
CA ASP A 52 196.07 68.07 58.33
C ASP A 52 194.57 67.80 58.35
N GLN A 53 193.74 68.71 58.90
CA GLN A 53 192.28 68.60 58.82
C GLN A 53 191.75 68.68 57.38
N ILE A 54 192.31 69.58 56.57
CA ILE A 54 191.95 69.71 55.16
C ILE A 54 192.29 68.42 54.41
N LYS A 55 193.46 67.82 54.66
CA LYS A 55 193.85 66.53 54.06
C LYS A 55 192.87 65.40 54.41
N GLN A 56 192.42 65.31 55.67
CA GLN A 56 191.47 64.27 56.08
C GLN A 56 190.13 64.37 55.34
N ARG A 57 189.52 65.55 55.26
CA ARG A 57 188.25 65.74 54.52
C ARG A 57 188.38 65.42 53.04
N ILE A 58 189.49 65.81 52.41
CA ILE A 58 189.78 65.47 51.03
C ILE A 58 189.89 63.95 50.87
N ASN A 59 190.50 63.24 51.82
CA ASN A 59 190.60 61.79 51.80
C ASN A 59 189.23 61.11 51.98
N GLU A 60 188.38 61.55 52.92
CA GLU A 60 187.03 60.97 53.08
C GLU A 60 186.16 61.15 51.83
N PHE A 61 186.24 62.33 51.19
CA PHE A 61 185.54 62.58 49.94
C PHE A 61 186.08 61.69 48.82
N ARG A 62 187.41 61.59 48.70
CA ARG A 62 188.07 60.66 47.79
C ARG A 62 187.61 59.23 48.06
N ASP A 63 187.52 58.77 49.30
CA ASP A 63 187.10 57.42 49.67
C ASP A 63 185.63 57.16 49.34
N ARG A 64 184.70 58.10 49.57
CA ARG A 64 183.30 57.95 49.15
C ARG A 64 183.17 57.89 47.64
N MET A 65 183.92 58.73 46.93
CA MET A 65 183.93 58.74 45.46
C MET A 65 184.57 57.47 44.92
N PHE A 66 185.66 56.98 45.54
CA PHE A 66 186.28 55.70 45.24
C PHE A 66 185.30 54.55 45.50
N ARG A 67 184.56 54.53 46.61
CA ARG A 67 183.53 53.52 46.87
C ARG A 67 182.40 53.57 45.85
N LYS A 68 181.91 54.75 45.50
CA LYS A 68 180.89 54.90 44.44
C LYS A 68 181.40 54.43 43.07
N LEU A 69 182.65 54.75 42.75
CA LEU A 69 183.30 54.30 41.51
C LEU A 69 183.45 52.78 41.51
N ILE A 70 183.98 52.20 42.58
CA ILE A 70 184.08 50.74 42.78
C ILE A 70 182.70 50.09 42.71
N CYS A 71 181.67 50.64 43.34
CA CYS A 71 180.31 50.07 43.27
C CYS A 71 179.69 50.12 41.87
N LYS A 72 180.01 51.15 41.08
CA LYS A 72 179.54 51.27 39.69
C LYS A 72 180.33 50.37 38.74
N ASP A 73 181.64 50.29 38.94
CA ASP A 73 182.57 49.57 38.07
C ASP A 73 182.66 48.08 38.40
N SER A 74 182.35 47.68 39.64
CA SER A 74 182.31 46.26 40.03
C SER A 74 181.11 45.56 39.38
N GLU A 75 181.40 44.53 38.60
CA GLU A 75 180.38 43.71 37.96
C GLU A 75 179.56 42.91 38.97
N GLU A 76 180.21 42.41 40.03
CA GLU A 76 179.59 41.58 41.07
C GLU A 76 178.42 42.28 41.78
N LEU A 77 178.58 43.57 42.13
CA LEU A 77 177.52 44.34 42.78
C LEU A 77 176.36 44.62 41.82
N ARG A 78 176.64 44.86 40.53
CA ARG A 78 175.60 45.03 39.50
C ARG A 78 174.80 43.74 39.29
N GLN A 79 175.48 42.59 39.29
CA GLN A 79 174.85 41.28 39.21
C GLN A 79 174.01 40.99 40.47
N LEU A 80 174.50 41.33 41.66
CA LEU A 80 173.76 41.19 42.91
C LEU A 80 172.50 42.07 42.93
N GLU A 81 172.61 43.34 42.53
CA GLU A 81 171.44 44.23 42.40
C GLU A 81 170.42 43.69 41.38
N SER A 82 170.88 43.15 40.25
CA SER A 82 169.98 42.52 39.27
C SER A 82 169.24 41.33 39.89
N LYS A 83 169.97 40.42 40.55
CA LYS A 83 169.38 39.26 41.24
C LYS A 83 168.39 39.67 42.33
N LEU A 84 168.68 40.75 43.08
CA LEU A 84 167.76 41.30 44.08
C LEU A 84 166.50 41.90 43.43
N ARG A 85 166.64 42.65 42.33
CA ARG A 85 165.48 43.14 41.55
C ARG A 85 164.63 41.99 41.04
N ASP A 86 165.24 40.93 40.53
CA ASP A 86 164.53 39.74 40.06
C ASP A 86 163.85 38.97 41.21
N ALA A 87 164.46 38.90 42.39
CA ALA A 87 163.83 38.35 43.59
C ALA A 87 162.61 39.18 44.05
N TYR A 88 162.67 40.51 43.99
CA TYR A 88 161.50 41.37 44.26
C TYR A 88 160.38 41.16 43.24
N ARG A 89 160.71 41.08 41.94
CA ARG A 89 159.75 40.73 40.88
C ARG A 89 159.15 39.34 41.10
N ALA A 90 159.96 38.36 41.49
CA ALA A 90 159.48 37.00 41.80
C ALA A 90 158.54 37.00 43.00
N LYS A 91 158.83 37.77 44.06
CA LYS A 91 157.93 37.96 45.21
C LYS A 91 156.59 38.58 44.79
N GLU A 92 156.61 39.60 43.94
CA GLU A 92 155.39 40.22 43.42
C GLU A 92 154.59 39.26 42.52
N ASN A 93 155.26 38.55 41.62
CA ASN A 93 154.65 37.53 40.78
C ASN A 93 153.99 36.42 41.61
N LEU A 94 154.66 35.95 42.68
CA LEU A 94 154.07 34.98 43.62
C LEU A 94 152.82 35.55 44.30
N SER A 95 152.82 36.81 44.72
CA SER A 95 151.65 37.48 45.28
C SER A 95 150.50 37.58 44.26
N GLN A 96 150.79 37.94 43.01
CA GLN A 96 149.80 38.01 41.95
C GLN A 96 149.24 36.63 41.59
N ILE A 97 150.09 35.59 41.53
CA ILE A 97 149.67 34.20 41.32
C ILE A 97 148.75 33.76 42.47
N ALA A 98 149.09 34.07 43.72
CA ALA A 98 148.25 33.76 44.88
C ALA A 98 146.89 34.47 44.81
N LYS A 99 146.86 35.77 44.45
CA LYS A 99 145.62 36.53 44.24
C LYS A 99 144.76 35.94 43.12
N LYS A 100 145.35 35.65 41.96
CA LYS A 100 144.64 35.02 40.83
C LYS A 100 144.09 33.64 41.22
N LYS A 101 144.86 32.83 41.95
CA LYS A 101 144.37 31.55 42.48
C LYS A 101 143.19 31.76 43.43
N SER A 102 143.29 32.70 44.37
CA SER A 102 142.19 33.03 45.29
C SER A 102 140.93 33.48 44.56
N LEU A 103 141.06 34.35 43.56
CA LEU A 103 139.92 34.81 42.74
C LEU A 103 139.27 33.64 42.01
N LYS A 104 140.06 32.79 41.35
CA LYS A 104 139.55 31.56 40.70
C LYS A 104 138.83 30.64 41.69
N PHE A 105 139.35 30.48 42.91
CA PHE A 105 138.66 29.70 43.93
C PHE A 105 137.33 30.36 44.35
N CYS A 106 137.28 31.68 44.49
CA CYS A 106 136.03 32.40 44.76
C CYS A 106 135.01 32.29 43.62
N GLU A 107 135.48 32.36 42.37
CA GLU A 107 134.66 32.15 41.16
C GLU A 107 134.08 30.73 41.15
N LEU A 108 134.92 29.70 41.32
CA LEU A 108 134.48 28.30 41.40
C LEU A 108 133.45 28.06 42.52
N VAL A 109 133.64 28.67 43.68
CA VAL A 109 132.67 28.58 44.78
C VAL A 109 131.34 29.27 44.43
N SER A 110 131.39 30.39 43.71
CA SER A 110 130.20 31.13 43.30
C SER A 110 129.43 30.39 42.19
N GLU A 111 130.15 29.84 41.21
CA GLU A 111 129.61 28.97 40.16
C GLU A 111 128.99 27.70 40.75
N ALA A 112 129.65 27.07 41.74
CA ALA A 112 129.09 25.90 42.43
C ALA A 112 127.81 26.25 43.19
N LYS A 113 127.75 27.41 43.87
CA LYS A 113 126.53 27.89 44.54
C LYS A 113 125.41 28.18 43.55
N TYR A 114 125.74 28.80 42.41
CA TYR A 114 124.79 29.06 41.34
C TYR A 114 124.26 27.76 40.73
N GLY A 115 125.13 26.78 40.49
CA GLY A 115 124.75 25.45 40.03
C GLY A 115 123.80 24.74 40.99
N LEU A 116 124.10 24.77 42.30
CA LEU A 116 123.21 24.20 43.32
C LEU A 116 121.84 24.88 43.37
N ALA A 117 121.79 26.21 43.27
CA ALA A 117 120.53 26.95 43.24
C ALA A 117 119.68 26.59 41.99
N LEU A 118 120.32 26.47 40.83
CA LEU A 118 119.65 26.08 39.58
C LEU A 118 119.12 24.63 39.65
N GLU A 119 119.90 23.71 40.24
CA GLU A 119 119.46 22.33 40.48
C GLU A 119 118.28 22.25 41.46
N GLU A 120 118.26 23.11 42.49
CA GLU A 120 117.14 23.21 43.42
C GLU A 120 115.88 23.76 42.74
N GLU A 121 116.00 24.79 41.91
CA GLU A 121 114.88 25.33 41.11
C GLU A 121 114.34 24.29 40.11
N SER A 122 115.22 23.55 39.42
CA SER A 122 114.81 22.45 38.52
C SER A 122 114.09 21.34 39.29
N ARG A 123 114.60 20.95 40.46
CA ARG A 123 113.93 19.96 41.34
C ARG A 123 112.56 20.43 41.80
N GLN A 124 112.41 21.72 42.09
CA GLN A 124 111.12 22.31 42.46
C GLN A 124 110.15 22.32 41.28
N ALA A 125 110.61 22.72 40.09
CA ALA A 125 109.81 22.68 38.87
C ALA A 125 109.34 21.26 38.53
N ASP A 126 110.24 20.27 38.58
CA ASP A 126 109.89 18.86 38.37
C ASP A 126 108.86 18.37 39.40
N ALA A 127 109.04 18.72 40.67
CA ALA A 127 108.10 18.37 41.73
C ALA A 127 106.72 19.01 41.52
N GLU A 128 106.67 20.28 41.08
CA GLU A 128 105.43 20.96 40.72
C GLU A 128 104.73 20.31 39.52
N GLU A 129 105.47 19.95 38.46
CA GLU A 129 104.92 19.25 37.31
C GLU A 129 104.34 17.89 37.70
N VAL A 130 105.05 17.12 38.51
CA VAL A 130 104.55 15.84 39.05
C VAL A 130 103.29 16.06 39.89
N ALA A 131 103.23 17.12 40.71
CA ALA A 131 102.05 17.46 41.51
C ALA A 131 100.85 17.87 40.62
N ARG A 132 101.08 18.67 39.58
CA ARG A 132 100.06 19.05 38.58
C ARG A 132 99.56 17.82 37.81
N HIS A 133 100.45 16.91 37.42
CA HIS A 133 100.07 15.65 36.79
C HIS A 133 99.23 14.77 37.73
N ARG A 134 99.63 14.66 39.00
CA ARG A 134 98.90 13.86 40.00
C ARG A 134 97.51 14.40 40.26
N THR A 135 97.36 15.72 40.41
CA THR A 135 96.04 16.36 40.58
C THR A 135 95.16 16.15 39.35
N HIS A 136 95.71 16.34 38.16
CA HIS A 136 94.98 16.08 36.91
C HIS A 136 94.55 14.61 36.75
N LEU A 137 95.40 13.65 37.14
CA LEU A 137 95.05 12.22 37.19
C LEU A 137 93.92 11.94 38.19
N GLN A 138 93.96 12.57 39.37
CA GLN A 138 92.88 12.45 40.36
C GLN A 138 91.56 13.03 39.87
N GLU A 139 91.58 14.16 39.17
CA GLU A 139 90.39 14.74 38.54
C GLU A 139 89.82 13.80 37.47
N LYS A 140 90.66 13.23 36.61
CA LYS A 140 90.26 12.22 35.62
C LYS A 140 89.64 10.99 36.28
N GLN A 141 90.21 10.51 37.38
CA GLN A 141 89.66 9.38 38.14
C GLN A 141 88.30 9.71 38.75
N LYS A 142 88.14 10.89 39.35
CA LYS A 142 86.85 11.37 39.89
C LYS A 142 85.80 11.46 38.78
N TYR A 143 86.16 12.07 37.66
CA TYR A 143 85.28 12.19 36.50
C TYR A 143 84.87 10.81 35.94
N SER A 144 85.82 9.87 35.81
CA SER A 144 85.52 8.49 35.41
C SER A 144 84.56 7.80 36.40
N ALA A 145 84.77 7.98 37.70
CA ALA A 145 83.90 7.41 38.73
C ALA A 145 82.48 7.99 38.69
N GLU A 146 82.34 9.29 38.39
CA GLU A 146 81.06 9.95 38.18
C GLU A 146 80.33 9.44 36.94
N LEU A 147 81.04 9.24 35.83
CA LEU A 147 80.49 8.62 34.61
C LEU A 147 80.00 7.20 34.88
N ASP A 148 80.79 6.38 35.58
CA ASP A 148 80.38 5.03 35.98
C ASP A 148 79.13 5.05 36.86
N LYS A 149 79.02 6.02 37.77
CA LYS A 149 77.84 6.21 38.60
C LYS A 149 76.61 6.54 37.75
N GLN A 150 76.73 7.45 36.79
CA GLN A 150 75.64 7.80 35.86
C GLN A 150 75.19 6.57 35.03
N LEU A 151 76.14 5.77 34.54
CA LEU A 151 75.84 4.53 33.81
C LEU A 151 75.08 3.53 34.68
N ARG A 152 75.50 3.34 35.94
CA ARG A 152 74.79 2.48 36.90
C ARG A 152 73.39 2.99 37.20
N GLU A 153 73.21 4.29 37.41
CA GLU A 153 71.90 4.90 37.65
C GLU A 153 70.97 4.73 36.44
N GLN A 154 71.48 4.91 35.22
CA GLN A 154 70.71 4.66 34.00
C GLN A 154 70.32 3.19 33.87
N ALA A 155 71.24 2.26 34.16
CA ALA A 155 70.94 0.82 34.16
C ALA A 155 69.86 0.48 35.19
N GLN A 156 69.94 1.02 36.41
CA GLN A 156 68.91 0.83 37.44
C GLN A 156 67.56 1.40 37.04
N LYS A 157 67.52 2.58 36.42
CA LYS A 157 66.28 3.15 35.88
C LYS A 157 65.65 2.26 34.81
N ARG A 158 66.46 1.69 33.90
CA ARG A 158 65.99 0.72 32.90
C ARG A 158 65.43 -0.54 33.54
N MET A 159 66.11 -1.07 34.57
CA MET A 159 65.61 -2.24 35.31
C MET A 159 64.28 -1.97 36.00
N ARG A 160 64.14 -0.84 36.70
CA ARG A 160 62.88 -0.45 37.36
C ARG A 160 61.75 -0.27 36.36
N ALA A 161 62.00 0.41 35.24
CA ALA A 161 61.00 0.56 34.17
C ALA A 161 60.58 -0.79 33.59
N TYR A 162 61.52 -1.74 33.46
CA TYR A 162 61.19 -3.09 33.01
C TYR A 162 60.38 -3.89 34.04
N GLU A 163 60.70 -3.76 35.33
CA GLU A 163 59.90 -4.36 36.41
C GLU A 163 58.48 -3.79 36.44
N GLU A 164 58.33 -2.48 36.28
CA GLU A 164 57.03 -1.80 36.16
C GLU A 164 56.26 -2.31 34.94
N PHE A 165 56.91 -2.38 33.78
CA PHE A 165 56.31 -2.94 32.56
C PHE A 165 55.82 -4.39 32.77
N LEU A 166 56.59 -5.23 33.45
CA LEU A 166 56.17 -6.60 33.75
C LEU A 166 54.96 -6.62 34.69
N ARG A 167 54.91 -5.75 35.71
CA ARG A 167 53.75 -5.63 36.61
C ARG A 167 52.51 -5.17 35.84
N GLU A 168 52.64 -4.17 34.98
CA GLU A 168 51.55 -3.69 34.12
C GLU A 168 51.07 -4.78 33.17
N LYS A 169 52.00 -5.52 32.54
CA LYS A 169 51.65 -6.65 31.67
C LYS A 169 50.85 -7.72 32.42
N MET A 170 51.29 -8.11 33.62
CA MET A 170 50.55 -9.08 34.44
C MET A 170 49.17 -8.56 34.82
N ALA A 171 49.03 -7.29 35.19
CA ALA A 171 47.75 -6.67 35.48
C ALA A 171 46.83 -6.64 34.25
N ILE A 172 47.37 -6.35 33.06
CA ILE A 172 46.63 -6.40 31.79
C ILE A 172 46.19 -7.83 31.48
N ASP A 173 47.08 -8.83 31.63
CA ASP A 173 46.77 -10.24 31.38
C ASP A 173 45.66 -10.74 32.34
N GLU A 174 45.64 -10.27 33.60
CA GLU A 174 44.56 -10.53 34.55
C GLU A 174 43.23 -9.89 34.14
N VAL A 175 43.24 -8.64 33.67
CA VAL A 175 42.04 -7.96 33.16
C VAL A 175 41.49 -8.69 31.93
N VAL A 176 42.35 -9.08 30.98
CA VAL A 176 41.93 -9.85 29.79
C VAL A 176 41.34 -11.19 30.19
N ARG A 177 41.94 -11.88 31.17
CA ARG A 177 41.38 -13.13 31.70
C ARG A 177 39.98 -12.93 32.29
N ARG A 178 39.77 -11.89 33.11
CA ARG A 178 38.46 -11.56 33.68
C ARG A 178 37.42 -11.25 32.60
N ILE A 179 37.77 -10.50 31.56
CA ILE A 179 36.87 -10.22 30.43
C ILE A 179 36.45 -11.53 29.75
N HIS A 180 37.38 -12.44 29.49
CA HIS A 180 37.05 -13.73 28.89
C HIS A 180 36.16 -14.59 29.79
N GLU A 181 36.41 -14.62 31.11
CA GLU A 181 35.56 -15.32 32.08
C GLU A 181 34.15 -14.72 32.13
N GLU A 182 34.02 -13.39 32.15
CA GLU A 182 32.74 -12.68 32.11
C GLU A 182 31.98 -12.97 30.80
N ASP A 183 32.66 -12.93 29.65
CA ASP A 183 32.06 -13.23 28.34
C ASP A 183 31.54 -14.68 28.29
N GLN A 184 32.30 -15.64 28.83
CA GLN A 184 31.88 -17.04 28.94
C GLN A 184 30.64 -17.18 29.82
N GLN A 185 30.64 -16.58 31.01
CA GLN A 185 29.48 -16.62 31.92
C GLN A 185 28.24 -15.98 31.27
N GLN A 186 28.40 -14.85 30.58
CA GLN A 186 27.30 -14.21 29.85
C GLN A 186 26.79 -15.09 28.70
N ALA A 187 27.67 -15.81 27.99
CA ALA A 187 27.28 -16.74 26.95
C ALA A 187 26.49 -17.94 27.53
N GLU A 188 26.94 -18.50 28.65
CA GLU A 188 26.24 -19.57 29.36
C GLU A 188 24.87 -19.13 29.86
N GLN A 189 24.77 -17.96 30.50
CA GLN A 189 23.48 -17.41 30.94
C GLN A 189 22.53 -17.17 29.77
N ARG A 190 23.03 -16.64 28.64
CA ARG A 190 22.24 -16.48 27.41
C ARG A 190 21.73 -17.83 26.89
N LEU A 191 22.57 -18.86 26.91
CA LEU A 191 22.20 -20.21 26.50
C LEU A 191 21.15 -20.82 27.45
N GLN A 192 21.32 -20.67 28.76
CA GLN A 192 20.36 -21.12 29.77
C GLN A 192 19.00 -20.44 29.59
N ARG A 193 18.96 -19.12 29.38
CA ARG A 193 17.71 -18.38 29.08
C ARG A 193 17.04 -18.89 27.81
N LYS A 194 17.80 -19.13 26.73
CA LYS A 194 17.27 -19.71 25.49
C LYS A 194 16.68 -21.10 25.73
N ARG A 195 17.35 -21.95 26.52
CA ARG A 195 16.86 -23.29 26.88
C ARG A 195 15.59 -23.23 27.72
N ALA A 196 15.53 -22.34 28.72
CA ALA A 196 14.35 -22.14 29.54
C ALA A 196 13.15 -21.67 28.70
N TYR A 197 13.35 -20.66 27.85
CA TYR A 197 12.31 -20.17 26.94
C TYR A 197 11.84 -21.25 25.95
N ALA A 198 12.77 -22.05 25.40
CA ALA A 198 12.40 -23.17 24.53
C ALA A 198 11.52 -24.20 25.26
N ALA A 199 11.87 -24.55 26.50
CA ALA A 199 11.07 -25.46 27.33
C ALA A 199 9.68 -24.89 27.67
N GLU A 200 9.58 -23.60 27.98
CA GLU A 200 8.29 -22.90 28.19
C GLU A 200 7.42 -22.93 26.92
N MET A 201 8.03 -22.67 25.76
CA MET A 201 7.34 -22.72 24.47
C MET A 201 6.86 -24.13 24.11
N GLU A 202 7.66 -25.15 24.39
CA GLU A 202 7.27 -26.55 24.22
C GLU A 202 6.11 -26.92 25.15
N ALA A 203 6.20 -26.55 26.44
CA ALA A 203 5.12 -26.77 27.41
C ALA A 203 3.82 -26.09 26.96
N PHE A 204 3.90 -24.85 26.47
CA PHE A 204 2.75 -24.11 25.96
C PHE A 204 2.14 -24.78 24.71
N LYS A 205 2.96 -25.22 23.76
CA LYS A 205 2.49 -25.99 22.59
C LYS A 205 1.78 -27.27 23.01
N MET A 206 2.33 -28.01 23.98
CA MET A 206 1.72 -29.22 24.50
C MET A 206 0.38 -28.93 25.19
N GLN A 207 0.28 -27.83 25.95
CA GLN A 207 -0.99 -27.38 26.53
C GLN A 207 -2.02 -27.00 25.45
N GLN A 208 -1.62 -26.27 24.40
CA GLN A 208 -2.52 -25.95 23.29
C GLN A 208 -3.00 -27.21 22.56
N LEU A 209 -2.13 -28.19 22.34
CA LEU A 209 -2.52 -29.47 21.73
C LEU A 209 -3.52 -30.23 22.61
N ARG A 210 -3.28 -30.30 23.92
CA ARG A 210 -4.22 -30.90 24.89
C ARG A 210 -5.57 -30.18 24.85
N TRP A 211 -5.58 -28.86 24.84
CA TRP A 211 -6.80 -28.07 24.74
C TRP A 211 -7.54 -28.33 23.43
N ARG A 212 -6.85 -28.33 22.28
CA ARG A 212 -7.46 -28.63 20.97
C ARG A 212 -8.04 -30.04 20.91
N LEU A 213 -7.36 -31.04 21.48
CA LEU A 213 -7.86 -32.41 21.54
C LEU A 213 -9.09 -32.51 22.44
N ALA A 214 -9.05 -31.90 23.63
CA ALA A 214 -10.19 -31.84 24.52
C ALA A 214 -11.39 -31.14 23.86
N GLU A 215 -11.15 -30.01 23.17
CA GLU A 215 -12.20 -29.26 22.49
C GLU A 215 -12.82 -30.05 21.34
N LYS A 216 -12.00 -30.73 20.52
CA LYS A 216 -12.50 -31.65 19.49
C LYS A 216 -13.36 -32.76 20.07
N GLU A 217 -12.97 -33.31 21.21
CA GLU A 217 -13.74 -34.35 21.88
C GLU A 217 -15.08 -33.81 22.43
N ARG A 218 -15.09 -32.59 22.99
CA ARG A 218 -16.33 -31.92 23.41
C ARG A 218 -17.28 -31.69 22.24
N ILE A 219 -16.77 -31.14 21.14
CA ILE A 219 -17.55 -30.91 19.91
C ILE A 219 -18.07 -32.25 19.35
N ARG A 220 -17.25 -33.31 19.37
CA ARG A 220 -17.68 -34.64 18.95
C ARG A 220 -18.86 -35.15 19.77
N GLN A 221 -18.78 -35.04 21.09
CA GLN A 221 -19.85 -35.45 21.99
C GLN A 221 -21.13 -34.61 21.81
N GLU A 222 -21.00 -33.31 21.55
CA GLU A 222 -22.13 -32.44 21.25
C GLU A 222 -22.77 -32.80 19.90
N ASN A 223 -21.97 -33.01 18.86
CA ASN A 223 -22.45 -33.46 17.55
C ASN A 223 -23.17 -34.81 17.65
N GLU A 224 -22.66 -35.75 18.45
CA GLU A 224 -23.35 -37.03 18.70
C GLU A 224 -24.70 -36.84 19.40
N ARG A 225 -24.86 -35.84 20.26
CA ARG A 225 -26.16 -35.49 20.87
C ARG A 225 -27.10 -34.89 19.84
N ILE A 226 -26.61 -33.95 19.02
CA ILE A 226 -27.39 -33.32 17.95
C ILE A 226 -27.91 -34.38 16.97
N VAL A 227 -27.07 -35.33 16.55
CA VAL A 227 -27.48 -36.42 15.66
C VAL A 227 -28.58 -37.28 16.27
N LYS A 228 -28.50 -37.58 17.58
CA LYS A 228 -29.56 -38.32 18.28
C LYS A 228 -30.87 -37.52 18.32
N GLU A 229 -30.82 -36.23 18.63
CA GLU A 229 -32.00 -35.37 18.67
C GLU A 229 -32.65 -35.22 17.29
N ILE A 230 -31.86 -35.10 16.22
CA ILE A 230 -32.38 -35.08 14.83
C ILE A 230 -33.08 -36.40 14.51
N ALA A 231 -32.46 -37.55 14.81
CA ALA A 231 -33.07 -38.85 14.56
C ALA A 231 -34.38 -39.04 15.36
N GLU A 232 -34.43 -38.54 16.60
CA GLU A 232 -35.66 -38.52 17.39
C GLU A 232 -36.74 -37.62 16.76
N GLN A 233 -36.38 -36.44 16.25
CA GLN A 233 -37.30 -35.55 15.55
C GLN A 233 -37.84 -36.18 14.26
N GLU A 234 -36.96 -36.72 13.42
CA GLU A 234 -37.34 -37.43 12.18
C GLU A 234 -38.29 -38.59 12.50
N SER A 235 -38.00 -39.38 13.54
CA SER A 235 -38.90 -40.48 13.95
C SER A 235 -40.29 -39.98 14.38
N ARG A 236 -40.37 -38.84 15.08
CA ARG A 236 -41.66 -38.22 15.46
C ARG A 236 -42.40 -37.68 14.25
N GLU A 237 -41.70 -37.07 13.31
CA GLU A 237 -42.27 -36.58 12.05
C GLU A 237 -42.78 -37.74 11.19
N ASP A 238 -42.03 -38.84 11.11
CA ASP A 238 -42.43 -40.07 10.42
C ASP A 238 -43.70 -40.67 11.03
N ILE A 239 -43.77 -40.77 12.36
CA ILE A 239 -44.98 -41.23 13.07
C ILE A 239 -46.15 -40.29 12.77
N SER A 240 -45.94 -38.97 12.83
CA SER A 240 -46.95 -37.97 12.51
C SER A 240 -47.41 -38.07 11.05
N ALA A 241 -46.50 -38.29 10.11
CA ALA A 241 -46.78 -38.48 8.69
C ALA A 241 -47.58 -39.76 8.44
N ARG A 242 -47.21 -40.88 9.07
CA ARG A 242 -47.98 -42.13 9.03
C ARG A 242 -49.40 -41.93 9.54
N ASN A 243 -49.56 -41.26 10.68
CA ASN A 243 -50.87 -40.93 11.23
C ASN A 243 -51.70 -40.03 10.29
N ARG A 244 -51.08 -39.06 9.60
CA ARG A 244 -51.75 -38.24 8.58
C ARG A 244 -52.22 -39.08 7.39
N LEU A 245 -51.37 -39.97 6.88
CA LEU A 245 -51.70 -40.88 5.78
C LEU A 245 -52.84 -41.84 6.16
N GLU A 246 -52.82 -42.40 7.37
CA GLU A 246 -53.92 -43.24 7.86
C GLU A 246 -55.24 -42.47 7.96
N ARG A 247 -55.21 -41.23 8.47
CA ARG A 247 -56.40 -40.37 8.50
C ARG A 247 -56.93 -40.08 7.09
N GLN A 248 -56.05 -39.83 6.11
CA GLN A 248 -56.44 -39.62 4.72
C GLN A 248 -57.07 -40.88 4.12
N LYS A 249 -56.46 -42.05 4.31
CA LYS A 249 -57.03 -43.34 3.87
C LYS A 249 -58.42 -43.59 4.47
N ASN A 250 -58.57 -43.37 5.78
CA ASN A 250 -59.87 -43.51 6.45
C ASN A 250 -60.91 -42.53 5.88
N LEU A 251 -60.51 -41.29 5.58
CA LEU A 251 -61.39 -40.31 4.94
C LEU A 251 -61.80 -40.75 3.53
N GLU A 252 -60.85 -41.25 2.73
CA GLU A 252 -61.11 -41.77 1.38
C GLU A 252 -62.07 -42.96 1.40
N GLU A 253 -61.91 -43.87 2.37
CA GLU A 253 -62.83 -44.99 2.58
C GLU A 253 -64.25 -44.53 2.92
N ILE A 254 -64.37 -43.53 3.81
CA ILE A 254 -65.67 -42.94 4.17
C ILE A 254 -66.28 -42.25 2.94
N GLN A 255 -65.50 -41.47 2.19
CA GLN A 255 -65.97 -40.83 0.97
C GLN A 255 -66.39 -41.85 -0.10
N ALA A 256 -65.68 -42.97 -0.23
CA ALA A 256 -66.06 -44.04 -1.15
C ALA A 256 -67.38 -44.70 -0.74
N LYS A 257 -67.60 -44.94 0.56
CA LYS A 257 -68.88 -45.44 1.08
C LYS A 257 -70.01 -44.44 0.82
N LEU A 258 -69.78 -43.15 1.03
CA LEU A 258 -70.75 -42.08 0.74
C LEU A 258 -71.08 -41.99 -0.75
N ARG A 259 -70.08 -42.06 -1.64
CA ARG A 259 -70.28 -42.09 -3.10
C ARG A 259 -71.20 -43.24 -3.50
N LYS A 260 -70.90 -44.46 -3.04
CA LYS A 260 -71.76 -45.64 -3.30
C LYS A 260 -73.17 -45.46 -2.75
N PHE A 261 -73.32 -44.89 -1.55
CA PHE A 261 -74.64 -44.62 -0.98
C PHE A 261 -75.45 -43.63 -1.83
N ILE A 262 -74.81 -42.55 -2.31
CA ILE A 262 -75.45 -41.58 -3.21
C ILE A 262 -75.85 -42.25 -4.52
N GLU A 263 -74.96 -43.01 -5.16
CA GLU A 263 -75.25 -43.77 -6.39
C GLU A 263 -76.44 -44.73 -6.20
N CYS A 264 -76.49 -45.49 -5.11
CA CYS A 264 -77.64 -46.35 -4.81
C CYS A 264 -78.93 -45.54 -4.63
N LYS A 265 -78.88 -44.39 -3.93
CA LYS A 265 -80.06 -43.54 -3.75
C LYS A 265 -80.52 -42.86 -5.03
N GLU A 266 -79.61 -42.51 -5.91
CA GLU A 266 -79.94 -42.01 -7.24
C GLU A 266 -80.56 -43.11 -8.10
N ALA A 267 -80.02 -44.33 -8.07
CA ALA A 267 -80.60 -45.49 -8.75
C ALA A 267 -82.04 -45.77 -8.26
N GLU A 268 -82.26 -45.85 -6.94
CA GLU A 268 -83.60 -46.00 -6.36
C GLU A 268 -84.57 -44.90 -6.84
N ARG A 269 -84.10 -43.64 -6.93
CA ARG A 269 -84.93 -42.52 -7.44
C ARG A 269 -85.27 -42.72 -8.91
N THR A 270 -84.28 -43.08 -9.74
CA THR A 270 -84.51 -43.34 -11.16
C THR A 270 -85.47 -44.51 -11.37
N GLU A 271 -85.36 -45.59 -10.58
CA GLU A 271 -86.30 -46.73 -10.64
C GLU A 271 -87.74 -46.29 -10.33
N VAL A 272 -87.94 -45.46 -9.29
CA VAL A 272 -89.27 -44.92 -8.96
C VAL A 272 -89.79 -43.99 -10.06
N GLU A 273 -88.93 -43.17 -10.66
CA GLU A 273 -89.31 -42.31 -11.79
C GLU A 273 -89.70 -43.13 -13.02
N MET A 274 -88.99 -44.21 -13.32
CA MET A 274 -89.34 -45.14 -14.40
C MET A 274 -90.71 -45.79 -14.14
N LEU A 275 -90.95 -46.31 -12.94
CA LEU A 275 -92.25 -46.88 -12.56
C LEU A 275 -93.40 -45.86 -12.67
N ARG A 276 -93.15 -44.58 -12.35
CA ARG A 276 -94.14 -43.50 -12.56
C ARG A 276 -94.41 -43.24 -14.04
N GLN A 277 -93.38 -43.27 -14.88
CA GLN A 277 -93.52 -43.12 -16.32
C GLN A 277 -94.30 -44.29 -16.93
N GLU A 278 -94.00 -45.52 -16.51
CA GLU A 278 -94.74 -46.73 -16.91
C GLU A 278 -96.21 -46.65 -16.51
N LEU A 279 -96.51 -46.30 -15.26
CA LEU A 279 -97.90 -46.10 -14.80
C LEU A 279 -98.63 -45.04 -15.62
N SER A 280 -97.98 -43.90 -15.91
CA SER A 280 -98.58 -42.85 -16.73
C SER A 280 -98.88 -43.32 -18.17
N GLN A 281 -98.03 -44.18 -18.74
CA GLN A 281 -98.26 -44.76 -20.06
C GLN A 281 -99.42 -45.76 -20.03
N GLU A 282 -99.53 -46.59 -18.99
CA GLU A 282 -100.64 -47.52 -18.80
C GLU A 282 -101.97 -46.81 -18.58
N GLU A 283 -102.00 -45.74 -17.77
CA GLU A 283 -103.19 -44.90 -17.57
C GLU A 283 -103.65 -44.26 -18.89
N ALA A 284 -102.70 -43.76 -19.70
CA ALA A 284 -103.00 -43.21 -21.01
C ALA A 284 -103.53 -44.27 -21.99
N ALA A 285 -102.95 -45.48 -21.98
CA ALA A 285 -103.43 -46.61 -22.79
C ALA A 285 -104.83 -47.06 -22.35
N TYR A 286 -105.09 -47.10 -21.04
CA TYR A 286 -106.42 -47.42 -20.50
C TYR A 286 -107.45 -46.35 -20.91
N ALA A 287 -107.09 -45.07 -20.84
CA ALA A 287 -107.95 -43.98 -21.31
C ALA A 287 -108.26 -44.10 -22.82
N ALA A 288 -107.25 -44.44 -23.63
CA ALA A 288 -107.43 -44.67 -25.07
C ALA A 288 -108.37 -45.87 -25.35
N MET A 289 -108.22 -46.97 -24.62
CA MET A 289 -109.14 -48.11 -24.71
C MET A 289 -110.58 -47.70 -24.35
N LYS A 290 -110.77 -46.84 -23.35
CA LYS A 290 -112.10 -46.33 -22.98
C LYS A 290 -112.70 -45.41 -24.05
N THR A 291 -111.89 -44.57 -24.70
CA THR A 291 -112.37 -43.79 -25.84
C THR A 291 -112.73 -44.70 -27.02
N ASP A 292 -111.94 -45.74 -27.29
CA ASP A 292 -112.22 -46.72 -28.35
C ASP A 292 -113.52 -47.51 -28.07
N GLU A 293 -113.78 -47.92 -26.82
CA GLU A 293 -115.04 -48.55 -26.42
C GLU A 293 -116.24 -47.64 -26.71
N VAL A 294 -116.16 -46.35 -26.33
CA VAL A 294 -117.22 -45.37 -26.57
C VAL A 294 -117.43 -45.15 -28.07
N ASP A 295 -116.36 -45.06 -28.86
CA ASP A 295 -116.44 -44.89 -30.32
C ASP A 295 -117.07 -46.11 -31.00
N VAL A 296 -116.77 -47.32 -30.53
CA VAL A 296 -117.41 -48.56 -31.02
C VAL A 296 -118.90 -48.57 -30.65
N GLU A 297 -119.27 -48.18 -29.42
CA GLU A 297 -120.67 -48.05 -29.03
C GLU A 297 -121.43 -47.05 -29.90
N GLN A 298 -120.84 -45.88 -30.17
CA GLN A 298 -121.45 -44.86 -31.01
C GLN A 298 -121.65 -45.35 -32.45
N LYS A 299 -120.64 -46.01 -33.04
CA LYS A 299 -120.75 -46.63 -34.37
C LYS A 299 -121.84 -47.71 -34.42
N LEU A 300 -122.00 -48.49 -33.35
CA LEU A 300 -123.05 -49.50 -33.24
C LEU A 300 -124.45 -48.86 -33.14
N ARG A 301 -124.60 -47.79 -32.34
CA ARG A 301 -125.86 -47.03 -32.22
C ARG A 301 -126.26 -46.43 -33.57
N LEU A 302 -125.33 -45.75 -34.26
CA LEU A 302 -125.55 -45.22 -35.61
C LEU A 302 -125.97 -46.30 -36.61
N ARG A 303 -125.35 -47.51 -36.54
CA ARG A 303 -125.72 -48.63 -37.41
C ARG A 303 -127.12 -49.17 -37.13
N LEU A 304 -127.51 -49.27 -35.85
CA LEU A 304 -128.86 -49.68 -35.43
C LEU A 304 -129.90 -48.62 -35.81
N GLU A 305 -129.59 -47.33 -35.64
CA GLU A 305 -130.43 -46.22 -36.08
C GLU A 305 -130.65 -46.25 -37.60
N LEU A 306 -129.61 -46.49 -38.38
CA LEU A 306 -129.70 -46.62 -39.84
C LEU A 306 -130.57 -47.83 -40.25
N GLN A 307 -130.40 -48.98 -39.59
CA GLN A 307 -131.23 -50.17 -39.83
C GLN A 307 -132.70 -49.92 -39.46
N ASN A 308 -132.97 -49.28 -38.32
CA ASN A 308 -134.31 -48.92 -37.89
C ASN A 308 -134.96 -47.91 -38.85
N ALA A 309 -134.24 -46.89 -39.31
CA ALA A 309 -134.72 -45.93 -40.30
C ALA A 309 -135.05 -46.61 -41.64
N HIS A 310 -134.22 -47.58 -42.07
CA HIS A 310 -134.50 -48.37 -43.27
C HIS A 310 -135.77 -49.23 -43.13
N GLN A 311 -135.94 -49.91 -41.99
CA GLN A 311 -137.15 -50.68 -41.68
C GLN A 311 -138.39 -49.80 -41.62
N GLN A 312 -138.29 -48.60 -41.02
CA GLN A 312 -139.38 -47.63 -40.99
C GLN A 312 -139.75 -47.13 -42.38
N ALA A 313 -138.77 -46.85 -43.25
CA ALA A 313 -139.01 -46.45 -44.64
C ALA A 313 -139.73 -47.55 -45.45
N LEU A 314 -139.34 -48.82 -45.27
CA LEU A 314 -140.03 -49.96 -45.88
C LEU A 314 -141.46 -50.12 -45.36
N ALA A 315 -141.68 -49.99 -44.05
CA ALA A 315 -143.01 -50.07 -43.44
C ALA A 315 -143.92 -48.92 -43.91
N GLN A 316 -143.39 -47.70 -44.04
CA GLN A 316 -144.14 -46.57 -44.59
C GLN A 316 -144.47 -46.77 -46.07
N ARG A 317 -143.55 -47.33 -46.87
CA ARG A 317 -143.80 -47.67 -48.28
C ARG A 317 -144.87 -48.76 -48.43
N ALA A 318 -144.85 -49.78 -47.58
CA ALA A 318 -145.88 -50.82 -47.56
C ALA A 318 -147.26 -50.27 -47.15
N ARG A 319 -147.32 -49.35 -46.16
CA ARG A 319 -148.56 -48.69 -45.75
C ARG A 319 -149.14 -47.79 -46.85
N ARG A 320 -148.31 -47.07 -47.61
CA ARG A 320 -148.76 -46.26 -48.77
C ARG A 320 -149.38 -47.14 -49.86
N LEU A 321 -148.72 -48.24 -50.23
CA LEU A 321 -149.21 -49.17 -51.24
C LEU A 321 -150.50 -49.92 -50.81
N ALA A 322 -150.71 -50.15 -49.51
CA ALA A 322 -151.94 -50.74 -49.01
C ALA A 322 -153.12 -49.75 -49.05
N ALA A 323 -152.89 -48.48 -48.68
CA ALA A 323 -153.90 -47.44 -48.77
C ALA A 323 -154.32 -47.15 -50.21
N GLU A 324 -153.38 -47.11 -51.16
CA GLU A 324 -153.67 -46.96 -52.60
C GLU A 324 -154.55 -48.11 -53.13
N ARG A 325 -154.29 -49.36 -52.70
CA ARG A 325 -155.10 -50.53 -53.09
C ARG A 325 -156.52 -50.51 -52.50
N GLU A 326 -156.67 -50.03 -51.26
CA GLU A 326 -157.99 -49.89 -50.63
C GLU A 326 -158.82 -48.77 -51.27
N GLU A 327 -158.17 -47.69 -51.70
CA GLU A 327 -158.80 -46.59 -52.44
C GLU A 327 -159.24 -47.00 -53.87
N GLU A 328 -158.45 -47.83 -54.57
CA GLU A 328 -158.81 -48.36 -55.91
C GLU A 328 -160.00 -49.33 -55.89
N GLU A 329 -160.14 -50.17 -54.85
CA GLU A 329 -161.27 -51.11 -54.70
C GLU A 329 -162.57 -50.42 -54.26
N LEU A 330 -162.47 -49.35 -53.46
CA LEU A 330 -163.62 -48.47 -53.12
C LEU A 330 -164.09 -47.65 -54.34
N TYR A 331 -163.18 -47.24 -55.22
CA TYR A 331 -163.51 -46.52 -56.46
C TYR A 331 -164.17 -47.44 -57.50
N ARG A 332 -163.73 -48.71 -57.63
CA ARG A 332 -164.35 -49.72 -58.52
C ARG A 332 -165.79 -50.08 -58.16
N THR A 333 -166.09 -50.21 -56.87
CA THR A 333 -167.44 -50.54 -56.37
C THR A 333 -168.41 -49.36 -56.44
N GLN A 334 -167.92 -48.12 -56.33
CA GLN A 334 -168.72 -46.90 -56.53
C GLN A 334 -169.02 -46.60 -58.02
N MET A 335 -168.12 -46.96 -58.95
CA MET A 335 -168.31 -46.75 -60.40
C MET A 335 -169.35 -47.71 -61.02
N LEU A 336 -169.46 -48.95 -60.54
CA LEU A 336 -170.47 -49.93 -60.98
C LEU A 336 -171.90 -49.64 -60.43
N ALA A 337 -172.02 -48.99 -59.27
CA ALA A 337 -173.30 -48.53 -58.71
C ALA A 337 -173.82 -47.24 -59.37
N GLN A 338 -172.90 -46.34 -59.79
CA GLN A 338 -173.25 -45.09 -60.48
C GLN A 338 -173.72 -45.27 -61.93
N MET A 339 -173.41 -46.39 -62.58
CA MET A 339 -173.89 -46.71 -63.94
C MET A 339 -175.35 -47.23 -63.93
N ALA A 340 -175.78 -47.94 -62.88
CA ALA A 340 -177.15 -48.48 -62.77
C ALA A 340 -178.21 -47.44 -62.33
N GLU A 341 -177.81 -46.35 -61.68
CA GLU A 341 -178.71 -45.24 -61.32
C GLU A 341 -178.79 -44.12 -62.37
N ARG A 342 -177.83 -44.07 -63.32
CA ARG A 342 -177.83 -43.08 -64.41
C ARG A 342 -178.75 -43.45 -65.57
N ASP A 343 -179.06 -44.73 -65.80
CA ASP A 343 -180.08 -45.17 -66.78
C ASP A 343 -181.53 -44.93 -66.31
N ARG A 344 -181.77 -44.62 -65.03
CA ARG A 344 -183.11 -44.34 -64.47
C ARG A 344 -183.44 -42.85 -64.39
N LEU A 345 -182.45 -41.99 -64.60
CA LEU A 345 -182.51 -40.53 -64.45
C LEU A 345 -182.33 -39.80 -65.80
N GLU A 346 -182.75 -40.43 -66.90
CA GLU A 346 -182.77 -39.85 -68.26
C GLU A 346 -184.21 -39.61 -68.79
N GLN A 347 -185.25 -39.79 -67.96
CA GLN A 347 -186.65 -39.66 -68.42
C GLN A 347 -187.51 -38.56 -67.76
N LEU A 348 -187.04 -37.82 -66.74
CA LEU A 348 -187.89 -36.83 -66.06
C LEU A 348 -187.17 -35.52 -65.67
N SER A 349 -186.25 -35.01 -66.50
CA SER A 349 -185.75 -33.63 -66.37
C SER A 349 -185.27 -32.98 -67.66
N ASP A 350 -185.99 -33.18 -68.77
CA ASP A 350 -185.84 -32.35 -69.98
C ASP A 350 -186.74 -31.10 -70.02
N GLU A 351 -187.64 -30.90 -69.05
CA GLU A 351 -188.58 -29.76 -69.13
C GLU A 351 -188.53 -28.69 -68.02
N LYS A 352 -187.76 -28.78 -66.92
CA LYS A 352 -187.89 -27.69 -65.90
C LYS A 352 -186.76 -27.35 -64.90
N ARG A 353 -185.49 -27.73 -65.10
CA ARG A 353 -184.37 -27.18 -64.26
C ARG A 353 -183.83 -25.82 -64.71
N ARG A 354 -184.28 -25.29 -65.86
CA ARG A 354 -184.08 -23.91 -66.34
C ARG A 354 -184.39 -22.80 -65.30
N LEU A 355 -185.12 -23.11 -64.21
CA LEU A 355 -185.43 -22.17 -63.12
C LEU A 355 -184.36 -22.09 -62.00
N LYS A 356 -183.51 -23.10 -61.80
CA LYS A 356 -182.62 -23.19 -60.60
C LYS A 356 -181.20 -22.64 -60.78
N LEU A 357 -180.85 -22.17 -61.99
CA LEU A 357 -179.57 -21.50 -62.29
C LEU A 357 -179.62 -19.96 -62.09
N MET A 358 -180.81 -19.37 -61.93
CA MET A 358 -180.99 -17.93 -61.65
C MET A 358 -180.64 -17.53 -60.20
N GLU A 359 -180.63 -18.49 -59.27
CA GLU A 359 -180.18 -18.26 -57.88
C GLU A 359 -178.68 -18.58 -57.73
N HIS A 360 -178.18 -19.57 -58.49
CA HIS A 360 -176.76 -19.89 -58.70
C HIS A 360 -175.94 -18.79 -59.43
N ARG A 361 -176.55 -17.66 -59.81
CA ARG A 361 -175.85 -16.46 -60.29
C ARG A 361 -175.74 -15.33 -59.25
N ARG A 362 -176.45 -15.38 -58.10
CA ARG A 362 -176.42 -14.28 -57.10
C ARG A 362 -175.52 -14.57 -55.89
N ASP A 363 -175.61 -15.74 -55.29
CA ASP A 363 -174.92 -15.97 -54.00
C ASP A 363 -173.46 -16.43 -54.16
N LEU A 364 -173.08 -16.91 -55.36
CA LEU A 364 -171.70 -17.30 -55.65
C LEU A 364 -170.87 -16.25 -56.38
N GLN A 365 -171.47 -15.13 -56.81
CA GLN A 365 -170.68 -13.98 -57.23
C GLN A 365 -170.02 -13.30 -56.01
N VAL A 366 -170.68 -13.30 -54.85
CA VAL A 366 -170.16 -12.67 -53.63
C VAL A 366 -168.98 -13.45 -53.02
N MET A 367 -168.93 -14.77 -53.17
CA MET A 367 -167.86 -15.60 -52.59
C MET A 367 -166.73 -15.95 -53.58
N LEU A 368 -167.02 -16.11 -54.89
CA LEU A 368 -165.97 -16.35 -55.91
C LEU A 368 -165.17 -15.07 -56.27
N GLU A 369 -165.72 -13.86 -56.14
CA GLU A 369 -164.94 -12.62 -56.36
C GLU A 369 -163.91 -12.39 -55.23
N LYS A 370 -164.27 -12.70 -53.97
CA LYS A 370 -163.37 -12.52 -52.81
C LYS A 370 -162.18 -13.49 -52.80
N LYS A 371 -162.32 -14.73 -53.27
CA LYS A 371 -161.17 -15.65 -53.42
C LYS A 371 -160.36 -15.46 -54.71
N ARG A 372 -160.97 -14.96 -55.80
CA ARG A 372 -160.22 -14.61 -57.02
C ARG A 372 -159.30 -13.40 -56.81
N GLN A 373 -159.73 -12.40 -56.03
CA GLN A 373 -158.91 -11.23 -55.70
C GLN A 373 -157.66 -11.56 -54.85
N GLU A 374 -157.70 -12.60 -54.01
CA GLU A 374 -156.54 -12.99 -53.20
C GLU A 374 -155.52 -13.81 -54.00
N VAL A 375 -155.99 -14.70 -54.88
CA VAL A 375 -155.10 -15.51 -55.75
C VAL A 375 -154.47 -14.67 -56.87
N GLU A 376 -155.17 -13.65 -57.40
CA GLU A 376 -154.58 -12.72 -58.38
C GLU A 376 -153.51 -11.81 -57.75
N LYS A 377 -153.65 -11.42 -56.48
CA LYS A 377 -152.62 -10.63 -55.77
C LYS A 377 -151.34 -11.42 -55.50
N GLN A 378 -151.44 -12.69 -55.10
CA GLN A 378 -150.26 -13.50 -54.79
C GLN A 378 -149.45 -13.90 -56.03
N ARG A 379 -150.10 -14.07 -57.19
CA ARG A 379 -149.38 -14.31 -58.46
C ARG A 379 -148.61 -13.08 -58.97
N GLN A 380 -149.10 -11.86 -58.69
CA GLN A 380 -148.45 -10.62 -59.11
C GLN A 380 -147.24 -10.26 -58.22
N GLU A 381 -147.27 -10.58 -56.92
CA GLU A 381 -146.14 -10.32 -56.01
C GLU A 381 -144.90 -11.20 -56.28
N GLU A 382 -145.08 -12.43 -56.80
CA GLU A 382 -143.96 -13.32 -57.14
C GLU A 382 -143.26 -12.95 -58.47
N GLU A 383 -144.00 -12.39 -59.44
CA GLU A 383 -143.43 -11.90 -60.71
C GLU A 383 -142.67 -10.56 -60.53
N ASP A 384 -143.14 -9.68 -59.63
CA ASP A 384 -142.48 -8.39 -59.34
C ASP A 384 -141.17 -8.52 -58.53
N ALA A 385 -141.04 -9.54 -57.67
CA ALA A 385 -139.83 -9.78 -56.89
C ALA A 385 -138.64 -10.25 -57.74
N GLN A 386 -138.90 -11.02 -58.80
CA GLN A 386 -137.87 -11.49 -59.73
C GLN A 386 -137.36 -10.35 -60.65
N ALA A 387 -138.24 -9.40 -61.01
CA ALA A 387 -137.88 -8.24 -61.83
C ALA A 387 -136.99 -7.20 -61.11
N ALA A 388 -137.05 -7.12 -59.76
CA ALA A 388 -136.27 -6.17 -58.96
C ALA A 388 -134.80 -6.59 -58.74
N ILE A 389 -134.50 -7.89 -58.79
CA ILE A 389 -133.14 -8.44 -58.61
C ILE A 389 -132.29 -8.20 -59.87
N LEU A 390 -132.86 -8.40 -61.06
CA LEU A 390 -132.16 -8.21 -62.34
C LEU A 390 -131.72 -6.75 -62.58
N ARG A 391 -132.55 -5.76 -62.21
CA ARG A 391 -132.20 -4.33 -62.36
C ARG A 391 -131.05 -3.87 -61.44
N ARG A 392 -130.87 -4.52 -60.28
CA ARG A 392 -129.76 -4.20 -59.34
C ARG A 392 -128.43 -4.77 -59.79
N GLU A 393 -128.42 -5.85 -60.57
CA GLU A 393 -127.20 -6.45 -61.12
C GLU A 393 -126.69 -5.72 -62.37
N GLU A 394 -127.57 -5.18 -63.21
CA GLU A 394 -127.20 -4.45 -64.42
C GLU A 394 -126.47 -3.13 -64.11
N VAL A 395 -126.94 -2.38 -63.11
CA VAL A 395 -126.27 -1.16 -62.63
C VAL A 395 -124.87 -1.46 -62.06
N ARG A 396 -124.70 -2.62 -61.41
CA ARG A 396 -123.43 -3.02 -60.81
C ARG A 396 -122.37 -3.40 -61.85
N ARG A 397 -122.77 -3.98 -62.99
CA ARG A 397 -121.86 -4.38 -64.08
C ARG A 397 -121.33 -3.15 -64.84
N LEU A 398 -122.18 -2.16 -65.10
CA LEU A 398 -121.78 -0.92 -65.81
C LEU A 398 -120.71 -0.13 -65.03
N ILE A 399 -120.86 0.00 -63.70
CA ILE A 399 -119.89 0.69 -62.84
C ILE A 399 -118.52 -0.01 -62.84
N ILE A 400 -118.49 -1.35 -62.90
CA ILE A 400 -117.24 -2.13 -62.93
C ILE A 400 -116.51 -1.99 -64.27
N GLU A 401 -117.25 -1.93 -65.38
CA GLU A 401 -116.68 -1.75 -66.71
C GLU A 401 -116.12 -0.32 -66.91
N GLU A 402 -116.82 0.69 -66.37
CA GLU A 402 -116.35 2.09 -66.39
C GLU A 402 -115.04 2.28 -65.59
N GLU A 403 -114.95 1.75 -64.37
CA GLU A 403 -113.72 1.80 -63.56
C GLU A 403 -112.57 0.99 -64.19
N ARG A 404 -112.88 -0.12 -64.86
CA ARG A 404 -111.88 -0.95 -65.55
C ARG A 404 -111.26 -0.22 -66.75
N ILE A 405 -112.04 0.51 -67.54
CA ILE A 405 -111.52 1.30 -68.66
C ILE A 405 -110.70 2.50 -68.16
N ARG A 406 -111.10 3.13 -67.05
CA ARG A 406 -110.35 4.22 -66.42
C ARG A 406 -108.96 3.77 -65.95
N LEU A 407 -108.87 2.62 -65.26
CA LEU A 407 -107.60 2.03 -64.81
C LEU A 407 -106.67 1.65 -65.97
N LEU A 408 -107.22 1.22 -67.10
CA LEU A 408 -106.42 0.90 -68.29
C LEU A 408 -105.88 2.16 -68.98
N LYS A 409 -106.65 3.26 -69.05
CA LYS A 409 -106.19 4.54 -69.64
C LYS A 409 -105.09 5.22 -68.82
N GLU A 410 -105.16 5.16 -67.49
CA GLU A 410 -104.18 5.82 -66.61
C GLU A 410 -102.84 5.08 -66.54
N HIS A 411 -102.84 3.75 -66.59
CA HIS A 411 -101.63 2.94 -66.37
C HIS A 411 -101.01 2.35 -67.65
N ALA A 412 -101.69 2.38 -68.80
CA ALA A 412 -101.15 1.81 -70.04
C ALA A 412 -99.90 2.55 -70.58
N LYS A 413 -99.84 3.88 -70.46
CA LYS A 413 -98.73 4.71 -70.98
C LYS A 413 -97.40 4.54 -70.21
N PRO A 414 -97.36 4.59 -68.87
CA PRO A 414 -96.11 4.44 -68.11
C PRO A 414 -95.58 2.98 -68.00
N LEU A 415 -96.39 1.97 -68.32
CA LEU A 415 -96.00 0.55 -68.31
C LEU A 415 -95.74 -0.06 -69.69
N LEU A 416 -95.51 0.79 -70.71
CA LEU A 416 -95.15 0.36 -72.06
C LEU A 416 -93.81 -0.41 -72.04
N GLY A 417 -93.86 -1.71 -72.35
CA GLY A 417 -92.70 -2.60 -72.36
C GLY A 417 -92.66 -3.65 -71.24
N TYR A 418 -93.44 -3.48 -70.17
CA TYR A 418 -93.50 -4.42 -69.02
C TYR A 418 -94.89 -5.04 -68.79
N LEU A 419 -95.80 -4.91 -69.77
CA LEU A 419 -97.17 -5.40 -69.64
C LEU A 419 -97.30 -6.89 -70.00
N PRO A 420 -97.78 -7.76 -69.08
CA PRO A 420 -97.93 -9.20 -69.35
C PRO A 420 -99.07 -9.49 -70.33
N LYS A 421 -98.89 -10.53 -71.16
CA LYS A 421 -99.83 -10.91 -72.24
C LYS A 421 -101.17 -11.40 -71.64
N GLY A 422 -102.30 -10.78 -72.03
CA GLY A 422 -103.67 -11.24 -71.68
C GLY A 422 -104.60 -10.27 -70.94
N ILE A 423 -104.24 -8.98 -70.79
CA ILE A 423 -105.03 -8.00 -70.02
C ILE A 423 -106.25 -7.43 -70.78
N LEU A 424 -106.22 -7.44 -72.11
CA LEU A 424 -107.32 -6.95 -72.95
C LEU A 424 -108.29 -8.09 -73.25
N LYS A 425 -109.58 -7.89 -72.93
CA LYS A 425 -110.64 -8.90 -73.13
C LYS A 425 -111.22 -8.88 -74.54
N ASN A 426 -111.38 -7.70 -75.15
CA ASN A 426 -112.02 -7.54 -76.45
C ASN A 426 -111.28 -6.52 -77.33
N ASP A 427 -111.34 -6.68 -78.64
CA ASP A 427 -110.64 -5.83 -79.62
C ASP A 427 -111.11 -4.34 -79.59
N THR A 428 -112.29 -4.06 -79.03
CA THR A 428 -112.77 -2.70 -78.74
C THR A 428 -111.98 -2.00 -77.62
N GLU A 429 -111.46 -2.75 -76.64
CA GLU A 429 -110.60 -2.21 -75.56
C GLU A 429 -109.23 -1.77 -76.09
N LEU A 430 -108.79 -2.30 -77.24
CA LEU A 430 -107.56 -1.89 -77.91
C LEU A 430 -107.75 -0.58 -78.70
N GLN A 431 -108.93 -0.36 -79.31
CA GLN A 431 -109.25 0.83 -80.11
C GLN A 431 -109.37 2.12 -79.28
N GLU A 432 -109.73 2.04 -77.99
CA GLU A 432 -109.81 3.20 -77.09
C GLU A 432 -108.48 3.63 -76.45
N MET A 433 -107.39 2.90 -76.72
CA MET A 433 -106.06 3.20 -76.19
C MET A 433 -105.30 4.20 -77.08
N ASP A 434 -104.32 4.90 -76.51
CA ASP A 434 -103.45 5.80 -77.26
C ASP A 434 -102.73 5.08 -78.42
N PRO A 435 -102.64 5.67 -79.62
CA PRO A 435 -102.15 5.00 -80.84
C PRO A 435 -100.70 4.49 -80.74
N GLU A 436 -99.87 5.11 -79.91
CA GLU A 436 -98.50 4.63 -79.63
C GLU A 436 -98.49 3.24 -78.98
N VAL A 437 -99.43 2.97 -78.07
CA VAL A 437 -99.57 1.67 -77.38
C VAL A 437 -100.04 0.58 -78.34
N GLN A 438 -100.96 0.92 -79.25
CA GLN A 438 -101.52 -0.01 -80.24
C GLN A 438 -100.43 -0.57 -81.17
N SER A 439 -99.51 0.29 -81.63
CA SER A 439 -98.45 -0.09 -82.56
C SER A 439 -97.49 -1.15 -82.00
N VAL A 440 -97.11 -1.03 -80.71
CA VAL A 440 -96.15 -1.93 -80.05
C VAL A 440 -96.75 -3.31 -79.81
N ILE A 441 -98.03 -3.37 -79.44
CA ILE A 441 -98.75 -4.63 -79.21
C ILE A 441 -98.97 -5.38 -80.53
N LEU A 442 -99.18 -4.69 -81.65
CA LEU A 442 -99.33 -5.33 -82.96
C LEU A 442 -97.98 -5.80 -83.55
N GLN A 443 -96.88 -5.07 -83.33
CA GLN A 443 -95.54 -5.49 -83.77
C GLN A 443 -95.05 -6.78 -83.08
N SER A 444 -95.42 -6.98 -81.82
CA SER A 444 -95.05 -8.18 -81.06
C SER A 444 -95.93 -9.41 -81.37
N ARG A 445 -97.00 -9.26 -82.17
CA ARG A 445 -97.89 -10.35 -82.61
C ARG A 445 -97.48 -11.00 -83.94
N ASN A 446 -96.59 -10.39 -84.73
CA ASN A 446 -96.29 -10.79 -86.12
C ASN A 446 -94.92 -11.48 -86.36
N LEU A 447 -94.15 -11.82 -85.32
CA LEU A 447 -92.91 -12.59 -85.45
C LEU A 447 -93.11 -14.03 -84.96
N ARG A 448 -93.24 -14.94 -85.93
CA ARG A 448 -93.27 -16.42 -85.84
C ARG A 448 -94.66 -17.06 -85.66
N MET A 449 -95.40 -17.08 -86.76
CA MET A 449 -96.14 -18.26 -87.20
C MET A 449 -95.32 -18.86 -88.34
N ASP A 450 -94.47 -19.84 -88.05
CA ASP A 450 -93.93 -20.86 -88.97
C ASP A 450 -93.21 -21.90 -88.09
N ASP A 451 -93.51 -23.18 -88.31
CA ASP A 451 -93.10 -24.40 -87.56
C ASP A 451 -94.05 -24.91 -86.47
N ALA A 452 -95.24 -25.37 -86.90
CA ALA A 452 -95.97 -26.46 -86.26
C ALA A 452 -96.83 -27.21 -87.30
N THR A 453 -96.24 -28.17 -88.02
CA THR A 453 -97.01 -29.12 -88.84
C THR A 453 -97.23 -30.41 -88.06
N SER A 454 -98.42 -30.50 -87.47
CA SER A 454 -99.32 -31.66 -87.50
C SER A 454 -98.73 -33.07 -87.41
N CYS A 455 -99.03 -33.75 -86.29
CA CYS A 455 -99.27 -35.20 -86.27
C CYS A 455 -100.59 -35.47 -85.49
N PRO A 456 -101.61 -36.10 -86.09
CA PRO A 456 -102.95 -36.23 -85.51
C PRO A 456 -103.14 -37.55 -84.75
N LEU A 457 -104.08 -37.53 -83.79
CA LEU A 457 -104.71 -38.74 -83.25
C LEU A 457 -105.91 -39.10 -84.14
N VAL A 458 -105.92 -40.36 -84.61
CA VAL A 458 -107.10 -41.23 -84.85
C VAL A 458 -108.44 -40.55 -84.47
N ASN A 459 -109.41 -40.28 -85.35
CA ASN A 459 -109.83 -40.85 -86.64
C ASN A 459 -110.10 -39.78 -87.70
#